data_AF-A0A530QV45-F1
#
_entry.id   AF-A0A530QV45-F1
#
_cell.length_a   1.000
_cell.length_b   1.000
_cell.length_c   1.000
_cell.angle_alpha   90.00
_cell.angle_beta   90.00
_cell.angle_gamma   90.00
#
_symmetry.space_group_name_H-M   'P 1'
#
loop_
_entity.id
_entity.type
_entity.pdbx_description
1 polymer ?
#
loop_
_entity_poly.entity_id
_entity_poly.type
_entity_poly.pdbx_seq_one_letter_code
_entity_poly.pdbx_strand_id
1 'polypeptide(L)'
;EVDRAGLLDVKIGSAKGVVTAEGTVTSESVISWQKLQQSFDRRTKGTLTLVNGVLIKEEKAPSAIAVEAVWHGVQPYIVIDSEKYFVGAILADGWVVDRIEDSRVLLSRNGRIAALQY
;
A
#
# COMPACT_ATOMS: atom_id res chain seq x y z
N GLU A 1 -10.62 10.92 -6.91
CA GLU A 1 -11.28 9.70 -7.42
C GLU A 1 -10.48 8.45 -7.10
N VAL A 2 -9.17 8.48 -7.31
CA VAL A 2 -8.23 7.44 -6.86
C VAL A 2 -8.33 7.16 -5.36
N ASP A 3 -8.36 8.19 -4.50
CA ASP A 3 -8.52 8.01 -3.05
C ASP A 3 -9.84 7.34 -2.67
N ARG A 4 -10.94 7.72 -3.34
CA ARG A 4 -12.27 7.13 -3.13
C ARG A 4 -12.34 5.68 -3.59
N ALA A 5 -11.49 5.28 -4.53
CA ALA A 5 -11.35 3.91 -4.98
C ALA A 5 -10.31 3.11 -4.15
N GLY A 6 -9.75 3.70 -3.09
CA GLY A 6 -8.72 3.09 -2.25
C GLY A 6 -7.35 2.96 -2.93
N LEU A 7 -7.12 3.66 -4.05
CA LEU A 7 -5.86 3.64 -4.79
C LEU A 7 -4.90 4.71 -4.24
N LEU A 8 -4.54 4.55 -2.97
CA LEU A 8 -3.83 5.57 -2.20
C LEU A 8 -2.38 5.80 -2.66
N ASP A 9 -1.79 4.82 -3.35
CA ASP A 9 -0.43 4.91 -3.90
C ASP A 9 -0.41 5.52 -5.31
N VAL A 10 -1.57 5.88 -5.89
CA VAL A 10 -1.67 6.52 -7.21
C VAL A 10 -1.82 8.03 -7.05
N LYS A 11 -0.85 8.78 -7.57
CA LYS A 11 -0.85 10.24 -7.62
C LYS A 11 -1.31 10.71 -8.99
N ILE A 12 -2.16 11.74 -9.01
CA ILE A 12 -2.66 12.38 -10.23
C ILE A 12 -2.00 13.74 -10.42
N GLY A 13 -1.39 13.94 -11.59
CA GLY A 13 -0.91 15.23 -12.07
C GLY A 13 -1.77 15.75 -13.21
N SER A 14 -1.77 17.06 -13.41
CA SER A 14 -2.42 17.68 -14.58
C SER A 14 -1.55 18.77 -15.19
N ALA A 15 -1.48 18.76 -16.51
CA ALA A 15 -0.85 19.78 -17.34
C ALA A 15 -1.77 20.09 -18.54
N LYS A 16 -1.47 21.13 -19.33
CA LYS A 16 -2.33 21.53 -20.45
C LYS A 16 -2.62 20.36 -21.40
N GLY A 17 -3.87 19.89 -21.40
CA GLY A 17 -4.36 18.80 -22.25
C GLY A 17 -4.01 17.38 -21.79
N VAL A 18 -3.26 17.23 -20.69
CA VAL A 18 -2.73 15.94 -20.23
C VAL A 18 -3.01 15.74 -18.75
N VAL A 19 -3.47 14.54 -18.40
CA VAL A 19 -3.56 14.07 -17.03
C VAL A 19 -2.55 12.94 -16.88
N THR A 20 -1.69 13.00 -15.86
CA THR A 20 -0.75 11.92 -15.55
C THR A 20 -1.24 11.16 -14.33
N ALA A 21 -1.09 9.84 -14.34
CA ALA A 21 -1.29 9.01 -13.18
C ALA A 21 -0.04 8.18 -12.94
N GLU A 22 0.58 8.34 -11.78
CA GLU A 22 1.83 7.67 -11.42
C GLU A 22 1.68 6.99 -10.07
N GLY A 23 2.28 5.80 -9.92
CA GLY A 23 2.22 5.07 -8.67
C GLY A 23 2.12 3.56 -8.86
N THR A 24 1.63 2.88 -7.85
CA THR A 24 1.45 1.43 -7.87
C THR A 24 0.04 1.04 -7.50
N VAL A 25 -0.46 -0.03 -8.12
CA VAL A 25 -1.69 -0.71 -7.73
C VAL A 25 -1.40 -2.18 -7.49
N THR A 26 -2.26 -2.79 -6.69
CA THR A 26 -2.17 -4.19 -6.29
C THR A 26 -2.93 -5.06 -7.28
N SER A 27 -2.65 -6.36 -7.31
CA SER A 27 -3.44 -7.31 -8.11
C SER A 27 -4.93 -7.30 -7.72
N GLU A 28 -5.25 -7.03 -6.45
CA GLU A 28 -6.65 -6.89 -5.98
C GLU A 28 -7.34 -5.61 -6.50
N SER A 29 -6.57 -4.54 -6.70
CA SER A 29 -7.09 -3.21 -7.03
C SER A 29 -6.96 -2.82 -8.51
N VAL A 30 -6.29 -3.65 -9.31
CA VAL A 30 -6.08 -3.43 -10.76
C VAL A 30 -7.39 -3.26 -11.51
N ILE A 31 -8.45 -4.00 -11.15
CA ILE A 31 -9.77 -3.89 -11.78
C ILE A 31 -10.42 -2.55 -11.45
N SER A 32 -10.26 -2.06 -10.23
CA SER A 32 -10.75 -0.73 -9.83
C SER A 32 -10.03 0.38 -10.59
N TRP A 33 -8.71 0.24 -10.78
CA TRP A 33 -7.92 1.16 -11.59
C TRP A 33 -8.38 1.19 -13.05
N GLN A 34 -8.55 0.03 -13.69
CA GLN A 34 -9.04 -0.06 -15.07
C GLN A 34 -10.42 0.59 -15.24
N LYS A 35 -11.33 0.40 -14.28
CA LYS A 35 -12.66 1.04 -14.30
C LYS A 35 -12.57 2.57 -14.21
N LEU A 36 -11.64 3.10 -13.42
CA LEU A 36 -11.40 4.54 -13.33
C LEU A 36 -10.85 5.10 -14.65
N GLN A 37 -9.91 4.40 -15.29
CA GLN A 37 -9.38 4.78 -16.60
C GLN A 37 -10.50 4.84 -17.66
N GLN A 38 -11.30 3.78 -17.77
CA GLN A 38 -12.43 3.76 -18.71
C GLN A 38 -13.45 4.87 -18.44
N SER A 39 -13.72 5.16 -17.17
CA SER A 39 -14.64 6.24 -16.77
C SER A 39 -14.06 7.62 -17.08
N PHE A 40 -12.74 7.80 -16.97
CA PHE A 40 -12.05 9.02 -17.39
C PHE A 40 -12.17 9.22 -18.90
N ASP A 41 -11.78 8.22 -19.69
CA ASP A 41 -11.81 8.29 -21.16
C ASP A 41 -13.22 8.58 -21.69
N ARG A 42 -14.24 7.94 -21.10
CA ARG A 42 -15.64 8.19 -21.47
C ARG A 42 -16.08 9.64 -21.17
N ARG A 43 -15.62 10.21 -20.05
CA ARG A 43 -15.99 11.57 -19.64
C ARG A 43 -15.28 12.65 -20.44
N THR A 44 -14.01 12.43 -20.74
CA THR A 44 -13.19 13.40 -21.50
C THR A 44 -13.41 13.26 -23.00
N LYS A 45 -13.98 12.13 -23.46
CA LYS A 45 -14.20 11.81 -24.88
C LYS A 45 -12.93 11.97 -25.71
N GLY A 46 -11.76 11.70 -25.11
CA GLY A 46 -10.46 11.88 -25.74
C GLY A 46 -9.95 13.33 -25.83
N THR A 47 -10.64 14.31 -25.25
CA THR A 47 -10.20 15.72 -25.21
C THR A 47 -9.02 15.93 -24.26
N LEU A 48 -8.86 15.04 -23.27
CA LEU A 48 -7.71 14.98 -22.38
C LEU A 48 -7.08 13.59 -22.50
N THR A 49 -5.76 13.55 -22.66
CA THR A 49 -5.00 12.30 -22.68
C THR A 49 -4.61 11.90 -21.27
N LEU A 50 -4.93 10.67 -20.88
CA LEU A 50 -4.39 10.06 -19.66
C LEU A 50 -3.06 9.37 -19.98
N VAL A 51 -1.97 9.86 -19.41
CA VAL A 51 -0.67 9.18 -19.41
C VAL A 51 -0.62 8.29 -18.17
N ASN A 52 -0.70 6.97 -18.40
CA ASN A 52 -0.70 5.97 -17.35
C ASN A 52 0.72 5.48 -17.04
N GLY A 53 1.29 5.94 -15.94
CA GLY A 53 2.52 5.44 -15.32
C GLY A 53 2.26 4.58 -14.09
N VAL A 54 1.04 4.06 -13.90
CA VAL A 54 0.69 3.19 -12.77
C VAL A 54 1.17 1.76 -13.04
N LEU A 55 2.00 1.24 -12.15
CA LEU A 55 2.55 -0.12 -12.21
C LEU A 55 1.74 -1.08 -11.34
N ILE A 56 1.64 -2.35 -11.76
CA ILE A 56 1.09 -3.40 -10.91
C ILE A 56 2.23 -3.92 -10.02
N LYS A 57 2.08 -3.78 -8.71
CA LYS A 57 2.99 -4.36 -7.72
C LYS A 57 2.23 -5.38 -6.89
N GLU A 58 2.69 -6.62 -6.92
CA GLU A 58 2.18 -7.66 -6.02
C GLU A 58 2.42 -7.21 -4.58
N GLU A 59 1.34 -7.19 -3.79
CA GLU A 59 1.47 -6.97 -2.36
C GLU A 59 1.94 -8.25 -1.70
N LYS A 60 3.10 -8.22 -1.06
CA LYS A 60 3.50 -9.33 -0.19
C LYS A 60 2.53 -9.37 1.00
N ALA A 61 1.92 -10.53 1.19
CA ALA A 61 1.09 -10.77 2.35
C ALA A 61 1.93 -10.57 3.63
N PRO A 62 1.36 -10.00 4.70
CA PRO A 62 1.99 -9.92 6.02
C PRO A 62 2.59 -11.25 6.48
N SER A 63 1.93 -12.37 6.19
CA SER A 63 2.40 -13.72 6.51
C SER A 63 3.74 -14.11 5.86
N ALA A 64 4.19 -13.37 4.84
CA ALA A 64 5.50 -13.57 4.23
C ALA A 64 6.64 -12.82 4.95
N ILE A 65 6.33 -12.06 5.99
CA ILE A 65 7.32 -11.43 6.88
C ILE A 65 7.72 -12.48 7.92
N ALA A 66 8.99 -12.88 7.89
CA ALA A 66 9.54 -13.82 8.86
C ALA A 66 9.93 -13.06 10.14
N VAL A 67 9.06 -13.12 11.15
CA VAL A 67 9.41 -12.61 12.49
C VAL A 67 10.33 -13.62 13.15
N GLU A 68 11.53 -13.18 13.50
CA GLU A 68 12.53 -14.01 14.16
C GLU A 68 12.36 -13.99 15.68
N ALA A 69 11.94 -12.84 16.24
CA ALA A 69 11.70 -12.68 17.66
C ALA A 69 10.75 -11.50 17.95
N VAL A 70 10.10 -11.55 19.11
CA VAL A 70 9.27 -10.46 19.64
C VAL A 70 9.68 -10.13 21.07
N TRP A 71 9.81 -8.84 21.36
CA TRP A 71 10.15 -8.34 22.70
C TRP A 71 9.01 -7.49 23.25
N HIS A 72 8.48 -7.88 24.43
CA HIS A 72 7.34 -7.25 25.09
C HIS A 72 7.72 -6.28 26.24
N GLY A 73 9.00 -5.87 26.34
CA GLY A 73 9.44 -4.97 27.40
C GLY A 73 8.91 -3.54 27.27
N VAL A 74 9.43 -2.63 28.11
CA VAL A 74 9.02 -1.21 28.18
C VAL A 74 8.97 -0.52 26.82
N GLN A 75 9.87 -0.89 25.91
CA GLN A 75 9.87 -0.44 24.53
C GLN A 75 9.76 -1.67 23.62
N PRO A 76 8.54 -2.07 23.22
CA PRO A 76 8.33 -3.31 22.50
C PRO A 76 8.82 -3.19 21.05
N TYR A 77 9.39 -4.29 20.53
CA TYR A 77 9.91 -4.36 19.17
C TYR A 77 9.87 -5.80 18.64
N ILE A 78 10.01 -5.92 17.32
CA ILE A 78 10.16 -7.20 16.61
C ILE A 78 11.53 -7.27 15.96
N VAL A 79 12.00 -8.49 15.70
CA VAL A 79 13.22 -8.75 14.91
C VAL A 79 12.82 -9.39 13.59
N ILE A 80 13.26 -8.77 12.49
CA ILE A 80 13.08 -9.27 11.12
C ILE A 80 14.43 -9.10 10.43
N ASP A 81 14.95 -10.16 9.80
CA ASP A 81 16.25 -10.15 9.13
C ASP A 81 17.37 -9.63 10.04
N SER A 82 17.39 -10.10 11.30
CA SER A 82 18.31 -9.66 12.36
C SER A 82 18.26 -8.16 12.74
N GLU A 83 17.31 -7.39 12.21
CA GLU A 83 17.12 -5.97 12.52
C GLU A 83 15.92 -5.73 13.45
N LYS A 84 16.03 -4.71 14.31
CA LYS A 84 14.98 -4.34 15.28
C LYS A 84 14.02 -3.31 14.71
N TYR A 85 12.73 -3.59 14.82
CA TYR A 85 11.66 -2.69 14.40
C TYR A 85 10.70 -2.40 15.56
N PHE A 86 10.61 -1.14 15.95
CA PHE A 86 9.73 -0.66 17.01
C PHE A 86 8.34 -0.34 16.48
N VAL A 87 7.36 -0.21 17.39
CA VAL A 87 6.04 0.34 17.03
C VAL A 87 6.22 1.70 16.33
N GLY A 88 5.56 1.85 15.18
CA GLY A 88 5.68 2.99 14.26
C GLY A 88 6.73 2.83 13.16
N ALA A 89 7.58 1.80 13.21
CA ALA A 89 8.59 1.57 12.17
C ALA A 89 7.96 1.06 10.86
N ILE A 90 8.53 1.51 9.74
CA ILE A 90 8.12 1.11 8.37
C ILE A 90 9.02 -0.05 7.90
N LEU A 91 8.42 -1.14 7.44
CA LEU A 91 9.07 -2.32 6.89
C LEU A 91 9.30 -2.20 5.36
N ALA A 92 10.11 -3.09 4.79
CA ALA A 92 10.52 -3.06 3.38
C ALA A 92 9.36 -3.06 2.34
N ASP A 93 8.16 -3.49 2.73
CA ASP A 93 6.95 -3.53 1.88
C ASP A 93 5.90 -2.47 2.25
N GLY A 94 6.29 -1.45 3.02
CA GLY A 94 5.44 -0.32 3.41
C GLY A 94 4.44 -0.64 4.54
N TRP A 95 4.51 -1.84 5.13
CA TRP A 95 3.80 -2.15 6.37
C TRP A 95 4.42 -1.40 7.53
N VAL A 96 3.59 -0.89 8.42
CA VAL A 96 4.00 -0.23 9.67
C VAL A 96 3.71 -1.15 10.83
N VAL A 97 4.63 -1.25 11.79
CA VAL A 97 4.39 -1.95 13.06
C VAL A 97 3.39 -1.12 13.88
N ASP A 98 2.12 -1.48 13.85
CA ASP A 98 1.05 -0.71 14.51
C ASP A 98 0.96 -1.03 16.01
N ARG A 99 0.97 -2.32 16.35
CA ARG A 99 0.89 -2.81 17.72
C ARG A 99 1.55 -4.18 17.84
N ILE A 100 2.12 -4.45 19.00
CA ILE A 100 2.58 -5.79 19.38
C ILE A 100 1.65 -6.28 20.50
N GLU A 101 0.93 -7.36 20.24
CA GLU A 101 0.03 -8.04 21.17
C GLU A 101 0.63 -9.39 21.58
N ASP A 102 0.06 -10.07 22.58
CA ASP A 102 0.64 -11.29 23.18
C ASP A 102 0.96 -12.43 22.20
N SER A 103 0.20 -12.56 21.11
CA SER A 103 0.36 -13.65 20.13
C SER A 103 0.42 -13.17 18.68
N ARG A 104 0.49 -11.86 18.45
CA ARG A 104 0.47 -11.30 17.10
C ARG A 104 0.98 -9.88 17.05
N VAL A 105 1.52 -9.51 15.90
CA VAL A 105 1.84 -8.13 15.55
C VAL A 105 0.74 -7.61 14.64
N LEU A 106 0.14 -6.49 15.00
CA LEU A 106 -0.73 -5.75 14.09
C LEU A 106 0.13 -4.88 13.20
N LEU A 107 -0.07 -5.02 11.90
CA LEU A 107 0.56 -4.21 10.87
C LEU A 107 -0.49 -3.33 10.21
N SER A 108 -0.12 -2.09 9.91
CA SER A 108 -0.97 -1.15 9.18
C SER A 108 -0.32 -0.72 7.88
N ARG A 109 -1.13 -0.58 6.82
CA ARG A 109 -0.70 -0.01 5.54
C ARG A 109 -1.90 0.58 4.83
N ASN A 110 -1.84 1.86 4.45
CA ASN A 110 -2.87 2.49 3.63
C ASN A 110 -4.31 2.29 4.16
N GLY A 111 -4.49 2.37 5.49
CA GLY A 111 -5.78 2.16 6.17
C GLY A 111 -6.22 0.70 6.32
N ARG A 112 -5.48 -0.27 5.77
CA ARG A 112 -5.67 -1.70 6.02
C ARG A 112 -4.92 -2.11 7.29
N ILE A 113 -5.51 -3.02 8.05
CA ILE A 113 -4.88 -3.69 9.20
C ILE A 113 -4.73 -5.17 8.87
N ALA A 114 -3.61 -5.76 9.26
CA ALA A 114 -3.40 -7.19 9.20
C ALA A 114 -2.71 -7.71 10.47
N ALA A 115 -2.98 -8.96 10.80
CA ALA A 115 -2.34 -9.64 11.92
C ALA A 115 -1.27 -10.61 11.41
N LEU A 116 -0.06 -10.47 11.94
CA LEU A 116 1.04 -11.40 11.75
C LEU A 116 1.19 -12.24 13.02
N GLN A 117 0.87 -13.52 12.93
CA GLN A 117 1.06 -14.47 14.02
C GLN A 117 2.56 -14.83 14.11
N TYR A 118 3.06 -15.06 15.32
CA TYR A 118 4.43 -15.51 15.60
C TYR A 118 4.44 -16.53 16.75
#